data_AF-A0A4Q3VMZ5-F1
#
_entry.id   AF-A0A4Q3VMZ5-F1
#
_cell.length_a   1.000
_cell.length_b   1.000
_cell.length_c   1.000
_cell.angle_alpha   90.00
_cell.angle_beta   90.00
_cell.angle_gamma   90.00
#
_symmetry.space_group_name_H-M   'P 1'
#
loop_
_entity.id
_entity.type
_entity.pdbx_description
1 polymer ?
#
loop_
_entity_poly.entity_id
_entity_poly.type
_entity_poly.pdbx_seq_one_letter_code
_entity_poly.pdbx_strand_id
1 'polypeptide(L)'
;MEKRRIAIVPGDGIGPEIMDATLRILGEAGFQADYEFLEAGQPALDKGLPAMPQETLDRIREIGLALKGPTATPIGKGHTSANVALRKALDLFVNVRPSRTMPGVHTVFDNKK
;
A
#
# COMPACT_ATOMS: atom_id res chain seq x y z
N MET A 1 -9.55 0.58 -24.78
CA MET A 1 -9.89 0.66 -23.36
C MET A 1 -9.02 1.73 -22.74
N GLU A 2 -9.61 2.64 -21.97
CA GLU A 2 -8.86 3.64 -21.21
C GLU A 2 -7.99 2.90 -20.17
N LYS A 3 -6.70 3.22 -20.09
CA LYS A 3 -5.81 2.62 -19.09
C LYS A 3 -6.26 3.10 -17.71
N ARG A 4 -6.38 2.16 -16.77
CA ARG A 4 -6.71 2.52 -15.38
C ARG A 4 -5.51 3.25 -14.77
N ARG A 5 -5.76 4.38 -14.12
CA ARG A 5 -4.78 5.05 -13.26
C ARG A 5 -4.75 4.37 -11.89
N ILE A 6 -3.56 4.16 -11.33
CA ILE A 6 -3.37 3.57 -10.00
C ILE A 6 -2.33 4.39 -9.24
N ALA A 7 -2.70 4.85 -8.05
CA ALA A 7 -1.76 5.47 -7.12
C ALA A 7 -0.86 4.40 -6.50
N ILE A 8 0.45 4.55 -6.64
CA ILE A 8 1.46 3.67 -6.05
C ILE A 8 2.14 4.39 -4.90
N VAL A 9 2.07 3.82 -3.70
CA VAL A 9 2.82 4.29 -2.54
C VAL A 9 3.83 3.19 -2.16
N PRO A 10 5.12 3.29 -2.55
CA PRO A 10 6.09 2.21 -2.32
C PRO A 10 6.22 1.81 -0.84
N GLY A 11 6.06 2.78 0.06
CA GLY A 11 6.17 2.56 1.51
C GLY A 11 7.62 2.53 2.00
N ASP A 12 7.82 1.93 3.17
CA ASP A 12 9.05 1.99 3.94
C ASP A 12 9.69 0.60 4.11
N GLY A 13 10.98 0.56 4.44
CA GLY A 13 11.71 -0.69 4.70
C GLY A 13 11.70 -1.61 3.48
N ILE A 14 11.09 -2.79 3.61
CA ILE A 14 10.94 -3.76 2.50
C ILE A 14 9.94 -3.30 1.42
N GLY A 15 9.19 -2.20 1.66
CA GLY A 15 8.10 -1.75 0.80
C GLY A 15 8.47 -1.55 -0.67
N PRO A 16 9.52 -0.78 -0.99
CA PRO A 16 9.95 -0.58 -2.36
C PRO A 16 10.31 -1.89 -3.08
N GLU A 17 10.99 -2.82 -2.41
CA GLU A 17 11.40 -4.11 -2.98
C GLU A 17 10.19 -4.98 -3.35
N ILE A 18 9.23 -5.14 -2.43
CA ILE A 18 8.04 -5.96 -2.71
C ILE A 18 7.09 -5.26 -3.70
N MET A 19 7.09 -3.93 -3.75
CA MET A 19 6.31 -3.17 -4.73
C MET A 19 6.86 -3.39 -6.15
N ASP A 20 8.17 -3.29 -6.34
CA ASP A 20 8.82 -3.54 -7.63
C ASP A 20 8.51 -4.96 -8.15
N ALA A 21 8.68 -5.96 -7.28
CA ALA A 21 8.32 -7.34 -7.61
C ALA A 21 6.84 -7.49 -8.00
N THR A 22 5.94 -6.80 -7.29
CA THR A 22 4.50 -6.82 -7.59
C THR A 22 4.19 -6.20 -8.96
N LEU A 23 4.73 -5.01 -9.25
CA LEU A 23 4.50 -4.31 -10.52
C LEU A 23 5.06 -5.10 -11.71
N ARG A 24 6.22 -5.76 -11.52
CA ARG A 24 6.78 -6.67 -12.52
C ARG A 24 5.83 -7.83 -12.82
N ILE A 25 5.34 -8.53 -11.80
CA ILE A 25 4.39 -9.65 -11.97
C ILE A 25 3.11 -9.19 -12.67
N LEU A 26 2.58 -8.01 -12.32
CA LEU A 26 1.41 -7.43 -12.99
C LEU A 26 1.68 -7.17 -14.48
N GLY A 27 2.85 -6.62 -14.82
CA GLY A 27 3.27 -6.41 -16.20
C GLY A 27 3.35 -7.71 -17.00
N GLU A 28 4.00 -8.75 -16.45
CA GLU A 28 4.10 -10.08 -17.08
C GLU A 28 2.74 -10.77 -17.21
N ALA A 29 1.81 -10.51 -16.29
CA ALA A 29 0.42 -10.99 -16.38
C ALA A 29 -0.43 -10.23 -17.42
N GLY A 30 0.14 -9.27 -18.14
CA GLY A 30 -0.55 -8.45 -19.14
C GLY A 30 -1.43 -7.35 -18.56
N PHE A 31 -1.30 -7.04 -17.27
CA PHE A 31 -2.05 -5.96 -16.63
C PHE A 31 -1.43 -4.60 -16.98
N GLN A 32 -2.12 -3.86 -17.84
CA GLN A 32 -1.71 -2.51 -18.25
C GLN A 32 -2.44 -1.44 -17.44
N ALA A 33 -1.68 -0.61 -16.73
CA ALA A 33 -2.16 0.53 -15.97
C ALA A 33 -1.18 1.70 -16.07
N ASP A 34 -1.68 2.90 -15.83
CA ASP A 34 -0.85 4.09 -15.68
C ASP A 34 -0.60 4.30 -14.19
N TYR A 35 0.65 4.08 -13.77
CA TYR A 35 1.06 4.15 -12.37
C TYR A 35 1.50 5.57 -12.01
N GLU A 36 0.89 6.14 -10.96
CA GLU A 36 1.26 7.43 -10.40
C GLU A 36 1.93 7.22 -9.04
N PHE A 37 3.23 7.49 -8.94
CA PHE A 37 4.01 7.26 -7.72
C PHE A 37 3.84 8.44 -6.75
N LEU A 38 3.37 8.14 -5.55
CA LEU A 38 3.10 9.10 -4.49
C LEU A 38 3.94 8.79 -3.25
N GLU A 39 4.23 9.82 -2.46
CA GLU A 39 5.04 9.71 -1.25
C GLU A 39 4.18 9.63 0.01
N ALA A 40 4.53 8.71 0.90
CA ALA A 40 4.03 8.61 2.26
C ALA A 40 5.01 7.80 3.11
N GLY A 41 4.85 7.82 4.42
CA GLY A 41 5.76 7.15 5.35
C GLY A 41 7.03 7.95 5.59
N GLN A 42 8.16 7.26 5.70
CA GLN A 42 9.47 7.85 5.99
C GLN A 42 9.91 8.89 4.94
N PRO A 43 9.76 8.68 3.62
CA PRO A 43 10.11 9.70 2.63
C PRO A 43 9.39 11.04 2.82
N ALA A 44 8.13 11.01 3.26
CA ALA A 44 7.38 12.23 3.56
C ALA A 44 7.86 12.88 4.87
N LEU A 45 8.12 12.07 5.90
CA LEU A 45 8.66 12.54 7.18
C LEU A 45 10.05 13.19 7.03
N ASP A 46 10.90 12.63 6.17
CA ASP A 46 12.24 13.17 5.88
C ASP A 46 12.18 14.57 5.25
N LYS A 47 11.06 14.88 4.58
CA LYS A 47 10.75 16.21 4.02
C LYS A 47 10.02 17.13 5.01
N GLY A 48 9.85 16.71 6.26
CA GLY A 48 9.11 17.46 7.28
C GLY A 48 7.59 17.47 7.07
N LEU A 49 7.06 16.61 6.21
CA LEU A 49 5.62 16.48 5.97
C LEU A 49 5.01 15.46 6.95
N PRO A 50 3.67 15.48 7.14
CA PRO A 50 2.98 14.39 7.82
C PRO A 50 3.27 13.03 7.15
N ALA A 51 3.26 11.94 7.93
CA ALA A 51 3.48 10.60 7.40
C ALA A 51 2.47 10.19 6.31
N MET A 52 1.32 10.84 6.24
CA MET A 52 0.39 10.77 5.12
C MET A 52 0.07 12.21 4.69
N PRO A 53 0.78 12.75 3.68
CA PRO A 53 0.56 14.10 3.19
C PRO A 53 -0.85 14.29 2.61
N GLN A 54 -1.39 15.51 2.74
CA GLN A 54 -2.70 15.85 2.18
C GLN A 54 -2.73 15.71 0.65
N GLU A 55 -1.66 16.12 -0.02
CA GLU A 55 -1.51 15.96 -1.47
C GLU A 55 -1.64 14.49 -1.89
N THR A 56 -0.96 13.57 -1.20
CA THR A 56 -1.09 12.13 -1.43
C THR A 56 -2.53 11.64 -1.24
N LEU A 57 -3.24 12.12 -0.21
CA LEU A 57 -4.64 11.77 0.03
C LEU A 57 -5.55 12.28 -1.09
N ASP A 58 -5.33 13.49 -1.56
CA ASP A 58 -6.15 14.13 -2.61
C ASP A 58 -5.94 13.42 -3.96
N ARG A 59 -4.69 13.07 -4.29
CA ARG A 59 -4.37 12.26 -5.48
C ARG A 59 -5.02 10.89 -5.42
N ILE A 60 -4.93 10.19 -4.27
CA ILE A 60 -5.60 8.89 -4.09
C ILE A 60 -7.12 9.03 -4.24
N ARG A 61 -7.71 10.10 -3.69
CA ARG A 61 -9.15 10.36 -3.81
C ARG A 61 -9.58 10.62 -5.25
N GLU A 62 -8.79 11.36 -6.03
CA GLU A 62 -9.06 11.58 -7.47
C GLU A 62 -8.96 10.28 -8.27
N ILE A 63 -7.91 9.49 -8.04
CA ILE A 63 -7.67 8.24 -8.77
C ILE A 63 -8.67 7.16 -8.36
N GLY A 64 -9.09 7.14 -7.10
CA GLY A 64 -10.02 6.17 -6.53
C GLY A 64 -9.44 4.78 -6.26
N LEU A 65 -8.17 4.54 -6.58
CA LEU A 65 -7.48 3.26 -6.38
C LEU A 65 -6.01 3.48 -6.03
N ALA A 66 -5.58 2.85 -4.93
CA ALA A 66 -4.19 2.87 -4.49
C ALA A 66 -3.67 1.48 -4.15
N LEU A 67 -2.41 1.22 -4.50
CA LEU A 67 -1.62 0.08 -4.04
C LEU A 67 -0.47 0.63 -3.19
N LYS A 68 -0.42 0.27 -1.90
CA LYS A 68 0.66 0.68 -1.00
C LYS A 68 1.46 -0.49 -0.44
N GLY A 69 2.76 -0.29 -0.31
CA GLY A 69 3.63 -1.11 0.54
C GLY A 69 3.42 -0.81 2.03
N PRO A 70 4.08 -1.56 2.93
CA PRO A 70 4.09 -1.28 4.37
C PRO A 70 4.67 0.12 4.66
N THR A 71 4.19 0.77 5.71
CA THR A 71 4.73 2.07 6.16
C THR A 71 5.00 1.98 7.65
N ALA A 72 6.21 2.38 8.06
CA ALA A 72 6.63 2.40 9.45
C ALA A 72 5.83 3.45 10.23
N THR A 73 5.58 3.17 11.50
CA THR A 73 5.01 4.14 12.44
C THR A 73 6.00 4.33 13.57
N PRO A 74 6.63 5.51 13.72
CA PRO A 74 7.56 5.75 14.81
C PRO A 74 6.85 5.55 16.15
N ILE A 75 7.38 4.66 17.00
CA ILE A 75 6.83 4.41 18.34
C ILE A 75 7.23 5.60 19.24
N GLY A 76 6.26 6.16 19.98
CA GLY A 76 6.52 7.11 21.07
C GLY A 76 6.70 8.59 20.71
N LYS A 77 6.63 8.99 19.43
CA LYS A 77 6.82 10.39 19.00
C LYS A 77 5.54 11.19 18.70
N GLY A 78 4.35 10.66 19.04
CA GLY A 78 3.08 11.37 18.81
C GLY A 78 2.67 11.51 17.33
N HIS A 79 3.37 10.87 16.40
CA HIS A 79 2.99 10.87 14.98
C HIS A 79 1.79 9.94 14.74
N THR A 80 0.80 10.44 13.99
CA THR A 80 -0.31 9.62 13.54
C THR A 80 0.18 8.60 12.51
N SER A 81 -0.13 7.32 12.70
CA SER A 81 0.21 6.26 11.75
C SER A 81 -0.33 6.61 10.36
N ALA A 82 0.53 6.55 9.33
CA ALA A 82 0.14 6.76 7.93
C ALA A 82 -1.04 5.85 7.52
N ASN A 83 -1.07 4.60 8.00
CA ASN A 83 -2.14 3.65 7.74
C ASN A 83 -3.48 4.08 8.36
N VAL A 84 -3.45 4.62 9.57
CA VAL A 84 -4.66 5.10 10.26
C VAL A 84 -5.16 6.39 9.63
N ALA A 85 -4.25 7.32 9.32
CA ALA A 85 -4.56 8.57 8.64
C ALA A 85 -5.24 8.32 7.29
N LEU A 86 -4.67 7.44 6.45
CA LEU A 86 -5.24 7.06 5.15
C LEU A 86 -6.67 6.53 5.27
N ARG A 87 -6.90 5.56 6.17
CA ARG A 87 -8.21 4.94 6.32
C ARG A 87 -9.26 5.93 6.82
N LYS A 88 -8.91 6.77 7.79
CA LYS A 88 -9.82 7.80 8.32
C LYS A 88 -10.14 8.85 7.27
N ALA A 89 -9.13 9.36 6.56
CA ALA A 89 -9.32 10.43 5.59
C ALA A 89 -10.15 9.99 4.37
N LEU A 90 -10.04 8.73 3.97
CA LEU A 90 -10.76 8.17 2.81
C LEU A 90 -12.00 7.34 3.19
N ASP A 91 -12.40 7.37 4.47
CA ASP A 91 -13.53 6.61 5.01
C ASP A 91 -13.50 5.10 4.64
N LEU A 92 -12.31 4.50 4.69
CA LEU A 92 -12.10 3.07 4.40
C LEU A 92 -12.47 2.22 5.62
N PHE A 93 -13.76 2.14 5.92
CA PHE A 93 -14.28 1.50 7.14
C PHE A 93 -14.16 -0.03 7.14
N VAL A 94 -14.08 -0.68 5.96
CA VAL A 94 -13.91 -2.14 5.84
C VAL A 94 -12.44 -2.51 5.61
N ASN A 95 -11.94 -3.46 6.42
CA ASN A 95 -10.64 -4.11 6.19
C ASN A 95 -10.84 -5.60 5.88
N VAL A 96 -10.84 -5.94 4.59
CA VAL A 96 -11.02 -7.33 4.13
C VAL A 96 -9.68 -8.06 4.16
N ARG A 97 -9.61 -9.22 4.83
CA ARG A 97 -8.38 -10.02 4.99
C ARG A 97 -8.64 -11.52 4.76
N PRO A 98 -8.67 -11.98 3.50
CA PRO A 98 -8.82 -13.40 3.20
C PRO A 98 -7.62 -14.20 3.73
N SER A 99 -7.89 -15.37 4.32
CA SER A 99 -6.87 -16.33 4.75
C SER A 99 -7.18 -17.70 4.16
N ARG A 100 -6.22 -18.29 3.46
CA ARG A 100 -6.34 -19.61 2.83
C ARG A 100 -5.00 -20.34 2.88
N THR A 101 -5.04 -21.66 3.02
CA THR A 101 -3.85 -22.51 2.84
C THR A 101 -3.34 -22.39 1.40
N MET A 102 -2.03 -22.34 1.22
CA MET A 102 -1.41 -22.33 -0.10
C MET A 102 -0.63 -23.62 -0.35
N PRO A 103 -0.76 -24.25 -1.53
CA PRO A 103 0.07 -25.39 -1.90
C PRO A 103 1.57 -25.06 -1.74
N GLY A 104 2.32 -25.95 -1.08
CA GLY A 104 3.76 -25.79 -0.85
C GLY A 104 4.15 -24.92 0.36
N VAL A 105 3.19 -24.30 1.07
CA VAL A 105 3.47 -23.60 2.33
C VAL A 105 3.06 -24.48 3.50
N HIS A 106 4.06 -24.99 4.22
CA HIS A 106 3.81 -25.92 5.32
C HIS A 106 3.34 -25.22 6.60
N THR A 107 2.24 -25.71 7.17
CA THR A 107 1.62 -25.18 8.38
C THR A 107 1.14 -26.30 9.31
N VAL A 108 0.82 -25.96 10.56
CA VAL A 108 0.20 -26.89 11.52
C VAL A 108 -1.22 -27.33 11.11
N PHE A 109 -1.78 -26.77 10.03
CA PHE A 109 -3.12 -27.07 9.52
C PHE A 109 -3.09 -27.96 8.26
N ASP A 110 -1.92 -28.38 7.77
CA ASP A 110 -1.75 -29.09 6.49
C ASP A 110 -2.48 -30.43 6.37
N ASN A 111 -3.00 -30.97 7.47
CA ASN A 111 -3.69 -32.27 7.52
C ASN A 111 -5.03 -32.21 8.29
N LYS A 112 -5.57 -31.01 8.52
CA LYS A 112 -6.89 -30.87 9.17
C LYS A 112 -7.94 -30.66 8.09
N LYS A 113 -8.73 -31.72 7.85
CA LYS A 113 -9.98 -31.66 7.07
C LYS A 113 -10.98 -30.72 7.74
#